data_AF-A0AA45WUV4-F1
#
_entry.id   AF-A0AA45WUV4-F1
#
_cell.length_a   1.000
_cell.length_b   1.000
_cell.length_c   1.000
_cell.angle_alpha   90.00
_cell.angle_beta   90.00
_cell.angle_gamma   90.00
#
_symmetry.space_group_name_H-M   'P 1'
#
loop_
_entity.id
_entity.type
_entity.pdbx_description
1 polymer ?
#
loop_
_entity_poly.entity_id
_entity_poly.type
_entity_poly.pdbx_seq_one_letter_code
_entity_poly.pdbx_strand_id
1 'polypeptide(L)'
;MKHLIIGTAGHIDHGKTTLIHALTGRNTDRLKEEQKRGISIELGFTYFDLPDERRAGIIDVPGHEKFIRHMLAGVGGMDLVMLVVAADEGVMPQTKEHLDILSLLDMKQGVIVITKSSLVETDWLELIKEEIRQATSDTFLEASPIIAVDSITGDGIPVLLELLTEAYDRIETRDQTAPCRIPIDRVFTITGFGTVVTGTLLEGTAKVEETLEIFPEETVARIRNIQVHGNTVKEAYAGQRVAINLSGLKKDQIKRGSFLAQPGSMTYTMMVDCRIKMLKNANRPLKQRDRIRLYHGTSEILARVVILEKEQVEPGESALVQFRLEERAAFRKEDKLIVRFYSPMQTLGGARVIDPNPEKHKALRQDVIDELQAKESGGPEVYLEQQILRFSKELPDTGALCKHTGYSSDQLIALLQQLEEEGSIYSIGSMAYVHQEYYHQIVEDIVNKLSRYHKDNPLRRGMPKEELKSRVFGDIRSKIVDRWLEQLETEDIIKADGKLAALADFKIKINPIQQKIMNQIESLYLEKPFAPPRLEEIAGIIKVKEKEVRQVIELMLGQPLIRINQEMVFHQNSINAAKDMLLKHFENHSDIAPADFRDLLGTSRKFAVALLEYFDQEKLTKRNGDSRILNRKL
;
A
#
# COMPACT_ATOMS: atom_id res chain seq x y z
N MET A 1 -7.56 20.81 -18.56
CA MET A 1 -7.09 22.19 -18.79
C MET A 1 -5.77 22.37 -18.07
N LYS A 2 -4.86 23.21 -18.59
CA LYS A 2 -3.62 23.56 -17.88
C LYS A 2 -3.92 24.57 -16.77
N HIS A 3 -3.13 24.57 -15.71
CA HIS A 3 -3.17 25.57 -14.66
C HIS A 3 -1.73 25.99 -14.40
N LEU A 4 -1.46 27.30 -14.40
CA LEU A 4 -0.13 27.85 -14.20
C LEU A 4 -0.01 28.45 -12.81
N ILE A 5 0.96 27.97 -12.04
CA ILE A 5 1.41 28.56 -10.78
C ILE A 5 2.83 29.08 -10.95
N ILE A 6 2.98 30.39 -10.80
CA ILE A 6 4.24 31.12 -10.86
C ILE A 6 4.76 31.35 -9.45
N GLY A 7 5.97 30.91 -9.15
CA GLY A 7 6.68 31.30 -7.94
C GLY A 7 7.60 32.49 -8.17
N THR A 8 7.78 33.36 -7.17
CA THR A 8 8.91 34.29 -7.14
C THR A 8 10.06 33.68 -6.34
N ALA A 9 11.30 33.98 -6.71
CA ALA A 9 12.48 33.61 -5.94
C ALA A 9 13.57 34.67 -6.10
N GLY A 10 14.46 34.83 -5.12
CA GLY A 10 15.55 35.80 -5.16
C GLY A 10 15.86 36.38 -3.79
N HIS A 11 16.95 37.11 -3.69
CA HIS A 11 17.42 37.76 -2.45
C HIS A 11 16.38 38.71 -1.85
N ILE A 12 16.49 38.95 -0.54
CA ILE A 12 15.68 39.97 0.14
C ILE A 12 15.85 41.34 -0.56
N ASP A 13 14.81 42.17 -0.56
CA ASP A 13 14.81 43.52 -1.15
C ASP A 13 15.13 43.65 -2.65
N HIS A 14 15.16 42.54 -3.39
CA HIS A 14 15.29 42.54 -4.85
C HIS A 14 13.97 42.88 -5.58
N GLY A 15 12.97 43.42 -4.90
CA GLY A 15 11.74 43.91 -5.52
C GLY A 15 10.70 42.83 -5.90
N LYS A 16 10.77 41.62 -5.34
CA LYS A 16 9.80 40.53 -5.62
C LYS A 16 8.34 40.95 -5.44
N THR A 17 7.99 41.48 -4.26
CA THR A 17 6.62 41.89 -3.94
C THR A 17 6.17 43.09 -4.78
N THR A 18 7.07 44.04 -5.04
CA THR A 18 6.81 45.19 -5.93
C THR A 18 6.53 44.74 -7.36
N LEU A 19 7.29 43.76 -7.87
CA LEU A 19 7.06 43.17 -9.18
C LEU A 19 5.69 42.48 -9.26
N ILE A 20 5.30 41.73 -8.21
CA ILE A 20 3.97 41.12 -8.15
C ILE A 20 2.88 42.18 -8.14
N HIS A 21 3.06 43.28 -7.41
CA HIS A 21 2.11 44.38 -7.41
C HIS A 21 2.00 45.01 -8.80
N ALA A 22 3.12 45.21 -9.51
CA ALA A 22 3.12 45.73 -10.88
C ALA A 22 2.39 44.80 -11.87
N LEU A 23 2.53 43.48 -11.71
CA LEU A 23 1.88 42.48 -12.56
C LEU A 23 0.39 42.31 -12.24
N THR A 24 0.00 42.39 -10.97
CA THR A 24 -1.33 41.94 -10.52
C THR A 24 -2.23 43.05 -9.97
N GLY A 25 -1.68 44.22 -9.68
CA GLY A 25 -2.36 45.29 -8.94
C GLY A 25 -2.72 44.92 -7.50
N ARG A 26 -2.14 43.84 -6.95
CA ARG A 26 -2.47 43.31 -5.62
C ARG A 26 -1.21 43.21 -4.76
N ASN A 27 -1.38 43.46 -3.46
CA ASN A 27 -0.31 43.31 -2.48
C ASN A 27 -0.36 41.91 -1.84
N THR A 28 0.79 41.25 -1.76
CA THR A 28 0.97 39.92 -1.17
C THR A 28 1.32 39.95 0.32
N ASP A 29 1.84 41.07 0.84
CA ASP A 29 2.17 41.24 2.25
C ASP A 29 0.90 41.41 3.11
N ARG A 30 0.70 40.49 4.05
CA ARG A 30 -0.52 40.43 4.89
C ARG A 30 -0.26 40.83 6.33
N LEU A 31 0.94 40.59 6.84
CA LEU A 31 1.27 40.88 8.22
C LEU A 31 1.61 42.37 8.37
N LYS A 32 1.15 42.97 9.48
CA LYS A 32 1.54 44.34 9.84
C LYS A 32 3.06 44.50 10.00
N GLU A 33 3.76 43.41 10.31
CA GLU A 33 5.22 43.38 10.43
C GLU A 33 5.91 43.41 9.06
N GLU A 34 5.38 42.68 8.06
CA GLU A 34 5.87 42.70 6.68
C GLU A 34 5.79 44.13 6.12
N GLN A 35 4.62 44.76 6.23
CA GLN A 35 4.38 46.13 5.75
C GLN A 35 5.24 47.19 6.45
N LYS A 36 5.59 46.98 7.73
CA LYS A 36 6.44 47.91 8.49
C LYS A 36 7.92 47.77 8.18
N ARG A 37 8.37 46.54 7.92
CA ARG A 37 9.79 46.23 7.70
C ARG A 37 10.18 46.18 6.22
N GLY A 38 9.20 46.11 5.31
CA GLY A 38 9.45 45.96 3.87
C GLY A 38 9.95 44.57 3.48
N ILE A 39 9.77 43.56 4.33
CA ILE A 39 10.27 42.19 4.12
C ILE A 39 9.10 41.21 4.15
N SER A 40 9.01 40.32 3.16
CA SER A 40 8.03 39.22 3.19
C SER A 40 8.51 38.13 4.16
N ILE A 41 7.62 37.68 5.04
CA ILE A 41 7.88 36.71 6.10
C ILE A 41 7.14 35.42 5.80
N GLU A 42 5.83 35.51 5.52
CA GLU A 42 5.00 34.38 5.12
C GLU A 42 4.88 34.26 3.60
N LEU A 43 4.38 33.10 3.14
CA LEU A 43 3.99 32.93 1.74
C LEU A 43 2.81 33.86 1.41
N GLY A 44 3.02 34.69 0.39
CA GLY A 44 1.99 35.50 -0.24
C GLY A 44 1.32 34.73 -1.37
N PHE A 45 0.01 34.94 -1.57
CA PHE A 45 -0.71 34.29 -2.65
C PHE A 45 -1.61 35.29 -3.36
N THR A 46 -1.50 35.35 -4.68
CA THR A 46 -2.36 36.16 -5.54
C THR A 46 -2.59 35.45 -6.87
N TYR A 47 -3.31 36.09 -7.78
CA TYR A 47 -3.53 35.64 -9.13
C TYR A 47 -3.78 36.85 -10.03
N PHE A 48 -3.56 36.67 -11.33
CA PHE A 48 -3.88 37.65 -12.37
C PHE A 48 -4.26 36.90 -13.65
N ASP A 49 -4.84 37.64 -14.59
CA ASP A 49 -5.20 37.12 -15.90
C ASP A 49 -4.11 37.56 -16.90
N LEU A 50 -3.60 36.61 -17.66
CA LEU A 50 -2.66 36.82 -18.75
C LEU A 50 -3.35 37.63 -19.87
N PRO A 51 -2.59 38.23 -20.82
CA PRO A 51 -3.13 38.97 -21.96
C PRO A 51 -4.21 38.24 -22.77
N ASP A 52 -4.24 36.91 -22.76
CA ASP A 52 -5.22 36.06 -23.43
C ASP A 52 -6.33 35.52 -22.51
N GLU A 53 -6.55 36.19 -21.37
CA GLU A 53 -7.57 35.90 -20.36
C GLU A 53 -7.37 34.58 -19.59
N ARG A 54 -6.27 33.85 -19.82
CA ARG A 54 -5.91 32.68 -19.02
C ARG A 54 -5.45 33.12 -17.63
N ARG A 55 -5.88 32.40 -16.60
CA ARG A 55 -5.54 32.75 -15.21
C ARG A 55 -4.24 32.09 -14.75
N ALA A 56 -3.35 32.89 -14.16
CA ALA A 56 -2.12 32.43 -13.50
C ALA A 56 -2.17 32.71 -11.99
N GLY A 57 -1.83 31.69 -11.19
CA GLY A 57 -1.60 31.85 -9.75
C GLY A 57 -0.18 32.34 -9.48
N ILE A 58 0.00 33.18 -8.45
CA ILE A 58 1.31 33.60 -7.97
C ILE A 58 1.50 33.16 -6.52
N ILE A 59 2.68 32.60 -6.24
CA ILE A 59 3.19 32.32 -4.91
C ILE A 59 4.38 33.25 -4.66
N ASP A 60 4.21 34.20 -3.75
CA ASP A 60 5.29 35.08 -3.30
C ASP A 60 6.10 34.39 -2.20
N VAL A 61 7.39 34.23 -2.43
CA VAL A 61 8.29 33.50 -1.54
C VAL A 61 9.24 34.45 -0.83
N PRO A 62 9.41 34.33 0.50
CA PRO A 62 10.37 35.15 1.23
C PRO A 62 11.81 34.87 0.79
N GLY A 63 12.61 35.93 0.65
CA GLY A 63 14.01 35.85 0.18
C GLY A 63 15.06 35.68 1.28
N HIS A 64 14.68 35.80 2.55
CA HIS A 64 15.62 35.79 3.66
C HIS A 64 15.99 34.34 4.07
N GLU A 65 17.27 34.10 4.35
CA GLU A 65 17.80 32.80 4.85
C GLU A 65 16.99 32.17 6.01
N LYS A 66 16.44 32.97 6.94
CA LYS A 66 15.67 32.49 8.09
C LYS A 66 14.29 31.95 7.70
N PHE A 67 13.82 32.28 6.50
CA PHE A 67 12.49 31.95 6.00
C PHE A 67 12.51 30.94 4.84
N ILE A 68 13.64 30.25 4.60
CA ILE A 68 13.71 29.17 3.60
C ILE A 68 12.67 28.08 3.87
N ARG A 69 12.33 27.79 5.14
CA ARG A 69 11.23 26.87 5.45
C ARG A 69 9.90 27.30 4.81
N HIS A 70 9.63 28.60 4.79
CA HIS A 70 8.42 29.14 4.17
C HIS A 70 8.50 29.06 2.65
N MET A 71 9.67 29.33 2.05
CA MET A 71 9.92 29.04 0.64
C MET A 71 9.58 27.60 0.28
N LEU A 72 10.17 26.63 0.97
CA LEU A 72 10.03 25.21 0.65
C LEU A 72 8.55 24.75 0.65
N ALA A 73 7.75 25.29 1.56
CA ALA A 73 6.31 25.04 1.61
C ALA A 73 5.52 25.57 0.40
N GLY A 74 6.05 26.54 -0.35
CA GLY A 74 5.43 27.12 -1.54
C GLY A 74 5.93 26.50 -2.86
N VAL A 75 7.15 25.94 -2.89
CA VAL A 75 7.77 25.49 -4.15
C VAL A 75 7.09 24.26 -4.75
N GLY A 76 6.62 23.32 -3.92
CA GLY A 76 6.09 22.03 -4.40
C GLY A 76 4.90 22.13 -5.37
N GLY A 77 4.28 23.31 -5.48
CA GLY A 77 3.16 23.56 -6.38
C GLY A 77 3.48 24.43 -7.60
N MET A 78 4.71 24.88 -7.80
CA MET A 78 5.08 25.81 -8.87
C MET A 78 5.30 25.08 -10.20
N ASP A 79 4.82 25.66 -11.30
CA ASP A 79 5.10 25.18 -12.66
C ASP A 79 6.21 26.02 -13.32
N LEU A 80 6.31 27.29 -12.93
CA LEU A 80 7.28 28.25 -13.43
C LEU A 80 7.82 29.11 -12.27
N VAL A 81 9.09 29.51 -12.34
CA VAL A 81 9.67 30.44 -11.38
C VAL A 81 10.15 31.73 -12.04
N MET A 82 9.88 32.86 -11.41
CA MET A 82 10.52 34.15 -11.71
C MET A 82 11.70 34.34 -10.76
N LEU A 83 12.91 34.16 -11.27
CA LEU A 83 14.13 34.44 -10.50
C LEU A 83 14.40 35.95 -10.60
N VAL A 84 14.19 36.65 -9.49
CA VAL A 84 14.28 38.10 -9.40
C VAL A 84 15.66 38.49 -8.88
N VAL A 85 16.34 39.33 -9.64
CA VAL A 85 17.67 39.88 -9.32
C VAL A 85 17.62 41.39 -9.46
N ALA A 86 18.07 42.13 -8.45
CA ALA A 86 18.09 43.58 -8.54
C ALA A 86 19.30 44.06 -9.34
N ALA A 87 19.09 45.03 -10.24
CA ALA A 87 20.14 45.56 -11.09
C ALA A 87 21.25 46.27 -10.30
N ASP A 88 20.94 46.84 -9.13
CA ASP A 88 21.86 47.56 -8.26
C ASP A 88 22.76 46.63 -7.42
N GLU A 89 22.34 45.40 -7.16
CA GLU A 89 23.08 44.44 -6.31
C GLU A 89 23.65 43.23 -7.06
N GLY A 90 23.04 42.81 -8.16
CA GLY A 90 23.46 41.61 -8.89
C GLY A 90 23.18 40.30 -8.14
N VAL A 91 23.96 39.25 -8.41
CA VAL A 91 23.68 37.90 -7.90
C VAL A 91 24.16 37.73 -6.44
N MET A 92 23.21 37.65 -5.52
CA MET A 92 23.48 37.52 -4.09
C MET A 92 23.47 36.05 -3.60
N PRO A 93 24.04 35.74 -2.40
CA PRO A 93 24.08 34.37 -1.88
C PRO A 93 22.73 33.66 -1.76
N GLN A 94 21.66 34.40 -1.41
CA GLN A 94 20.30 33.84 -1.32
C GLN A 94 19.71 33.55 -2.70
N THR A 95 20.08 34.33 -3.73
CA THR A 95 19.74 34.02 -5.13
C THR A 95 20.33 32.67 -5.53
N LYS A 96 21.59 32.40 -5.18
CA LYS A 96 22.25 31.10 -5.42
C LYS A 96 21.60 29.97 -4.61
N GLU A 97 21.31 30.19 -3.33
CA GLU A 97 20.64 29.18 -2.48
C GLU A 97 19.24 28.84 -3.02
N HIS A 98 18.48 29.82 -3.48
CA HIS A 98 17.18 29.60 -4.10
C HIS A 98 17.31 28.80 -5.39
N LEU A 99 18.27 29.15 -6.24
CA LEU A 99 18.55 28.43 -7.49
C LEU A 99 18.94 26.96 -7.23
N ASP A 100 19.79 26.71 -6.23
CA ASP A 100 20.17 25.37 -5.79
C ASP A 100 18.93 24.57 -5.36
N ILE A 101 18.07 25.15 -4.51
CA ILE A 101 16.84 24.50 -4.04
C ILE A 101 15.87 24.20 -5.19
N LEU A 102 15.64 25.16 -6.09
CA LEU A 102 14.74 24.98 -7.24
C LEU A 102 15.26 23.90 -8.18
N SER A 103 16.58 23.82 -8.38
CA SER A 103 17.22 22.77 -9.18
C SER A 103 17.09 21.40 -8.53
N LEU A 104 17.28 21.29 -7.20
CA LEU A 104 17.09 20.04 -6.46
C LEU A 104 15.64 19.53 -6.44
N LEU A 105 14.67 20.42 -6.66
CA LEU A 105 13.25 20.09 -6.80
C LEU A 105 12.85 19.78 -8.26
N ASP A 106 13.82 19.66 -9.18
CA ASP A 106 13.69 19.53 -10.63
C ASP A 106 12.66 20.51 -11.23
N MET A 107 12.74 21.79 -10.86
CA MET A 107 12.03 22.82 -11.61
C MET A 107 12.52 22.81 -13.07
N LYS A 108 11.58 22.89 -14.02
CA LYS A 108 11.87 22.76 -15.45
C LYS A 108 11.89 24.09 -16.19
N GLN A 109 11.21 25.11 -15.69
CA GLN A 109 10.98 26.37 -16.41
C GLN A 109 11.09 27.58 -15.50
N GLY A 110 11.58 28.68 -16.05
CA GLY A 110 11.58 29.96 -15.40
C GLY A 110 11.85 31.13 -16.33
N VAL A 111 11.71 32.32 -15.78
CA VAL A 111 12.07 33.60 -16.40
C VAL A 111 12.94 34.35 -15.40
N ILE A 112 14.04 34.91 -15.88
CA ILE A 112 14.92 35.72 -15.03
C ILE A 112 14.54 37.18 -15.20
N VAL A 113 14.23 37.84 -14.09
CA VAL A 113 13.74 39.22 -14.08
C VAL A 113 14.74 40.10 -13.34
N ILE A 114 15.39 41.00 -14.09
CA ILE A 114 16.27 42.03 -13.54
C ILE A 114 15.41 43.23 -13.14
N THR A 115 15.20 43.46 -11.84
CA THR A 115 14.40 44.57 -11.33
C THR A 115 15.25 45.82 -11.10
N LYS A 116 14.59 46.97 -10.88
CA LYS A 116 15.24 48.27 -10.64
C LYS A 116 16.16 48.69 -11.80
N SER A 117 15.82 48.32 -13.03
CA SER A 117 16.64 48.59 -14.21
C SER A 117 16.93 50.07 -14.45
N SER A 118 16.04 50.96 -13.99
CA SER A 118 16.20 52.42 -14.09
C SER A 118 17.27 53.03 -13.18
N LEU A 119 17.74 52.28 -12.17
CA LEU A 119 18.74 52.78 -11.21
C LEU A 119 20.17 52.67 -11.73
N VAL A 120 20.38 52.01 -12.88
CA VAL A 120 21.70 51.69 -13.41
C VAL A 120 21.79 52.00 -14.91
N GLU A 121 23.02 52.17 -15.39
CA GLU A 121 23.31 52.41 -16.80
C GLU A 121 23.33 51.10 -17.62
N THR A 122 23.20 51.20 -18.95
CA THR A 122 23.13 50.04 -19.86
C THR A 122 24.34 49.10 -19.75
N ASP A 123 25.56 49.65 -19.61
CA ASP A 123 26.78 48.85 -19.51
C ASP A 123 26.79 48.01 -18.22
N TRP A 124 26.23 48.54 -17.14
CA TRP A 124 26.06 47.81 -15.89
C TRP A 124 25.02 46.70 -16.02
N LEU A 125 23.91 46.94 -16.72
CA LEU A 125 22.90 45.91 -16.99
C LEU A 125 23.49 44.72 -17.77
N GLU A 126 24.35 44.97 -18.76
CA GLU A 126 25.02 43.89 -19.50
C GLU A 126 25.98 43.09 -18.61
N LEU A 127 26.68 43.75 -17.68
CA LEU A 127 27.51 43.06 -16.68
C LEU A 127 26.68 42.14 -15.78
N ILE A 128 25.54 42.63 -15.26
CA ILE A 128 24.64 41.82 -14.42
C ILE A 128 24.04 40.66 -15.21
N LYS A 129 23.68 40.85 -16.48
CA LYS A 129 23.22 39.74 -17.35
C LYS A 129 24.27 38.65 -17.47
N GLU A 130 25.54 39.02 -17.61
CA GLU A 130 26.63 38.05 -17.70
C GLU A 130 26.88 37.33 -16.37
N GLU A 131 26.83 38.05 -15.24
CA GLU A 131 26.89 37.43 -13.90
C GLU A 131 25.75 36.43 -13.69
N ILE A 132 24.53 36.78 -14.09
CA ILE A 132 23.36 35.90 -14.06
C ILE A 132 23.61 34.65 -14.90
N ARG A 133 24.07 34.79 -16.15
CA ARG A 133 24.34 33.64 -17.03
C ARG A 133 25.34 32.67 -16.41
N GLN A 134 26.41 33.19 -15.80
CA GLN A 134 27.38 32.38 -15.08
C GLN A 134 26.75 31.67 -13.88
N ALA A 135 25.92 32.36 -13.10
CA ALA A 135 25.24 31.77 -11.95
C ALA A 135 24.22 30.70 -12.33
N THR A 136 23.57 30.83 -13.50
CA THR A 136 22.56 29.88 -14.01
C THR A 136 23.12 28.78 -14.90
N SER A 137 24.43 28.76 -15.16
CA SER A 137 25.08 27.70 -15.93
C SER A 137 24.89 26.33 -15.27
N ASP A 138 24.66 25.29 -16.06
CA ASP A 138 24.34 23.92 -15.60
C ASP A 138 23.05 23.82 -14.76
N THR A 139 22.15 24.80 -14.86
CA THR A 139 20.84 24.78 -14.19
C THR A 139 19.69 24.82 -15.20
N PHE A 140 18.46 24.57 -14.74
CA PHE A 140 17.27 24.67 -15.59
C PHE A 140 17.02 26.09 -16.13
N LEU A 141 17.70 27.11 -15.60
CA LEU A 141 17.61 28.49 -16.05
C LEU A 141 18.66 28.91 -17.09
N GLU A 142 19.60 28.04 -17.46
CA GLU A 142 20.72 28.38 -18.35
C GLU A 142 20.27 29.03 -19.68
N ALA A 143 19.21 28.47 -20.29
CA ALA A 143 18.63 28.96 -21.54
C ALA A 143 17.37 29.82 -21.33
N SER A 144 17.09 30.23 -20.08
CA SER A 144 15.87 31.00 -19.78
C SER A 144 16.00 32.47 -20.23
N PRO A 145 14.89 33.10 -20.64
CA PRO A 145 14.91 34.51 -21.03
C PRO A 145 15.27 35.39 -19.82
N ILE A 146 16.11 36.40 -20.07
CA ILE A 146 16.47 37.44 -19.11
C ILE A 146 15.83 38.76 -19.56
N ILE A 147 14.95 39.32 -18.73
CA ILE A 147 14.26 40.58 -19.01
C ILE A 147 14.55 41.60 -17.91
N ALA A 148 14.85 42.83 -18.29
CA ALA A 148 15.02 43.95 -17.38
C ALA A 148 13.69 44.71 -17.24
N VAL A 149 13.30 45.04 -16.02
CA VAL A 149 12.04 45.71 -15.71
C VAL A 149 12.23 46.76 -14.62
N ASP A 150 11.37 47.77 -14.67
CA ASP A 150 11.14 48.71 -13.58
C ASP A 150 9.70 48.54 -13.09
N SER A 151 9.56 47.98 -11.89
CA SER A 151 8.25 47.69 -11.29
C SER A 151 7.49 48.94 -10.82
N ILE A 152 8.13 50.11 -10.77
CA ILE A 152 7.52 51.39 -10.38
C ILE A 152 6.99 52.12 -11.62
N THR A 153 7.82 52.25 -12.66
CA THR A 153 7.43 52.92 -13.91
C THR A 153 6.57 52.02 -14.81
N GLY A 154 6.68 50.70 -14.65
CA GLY A 154 6.02 49.70 -15.49
C GLY A 154 6.82 49.32 -16.73
N ASP A 155 8.03 49.85 -16.91
CA ASP A 155 8.87 49.52 -18.05
C ASP A 155 9.25 48.02 -18.05
N GLY A 156 9.22 47.41 -19.23
CA GLY A 156 9.45 45.97 -19.43
C GLY A 156 8.34 45.02 -18.92
N ILE A 157 7.34 45.51 -18.16
CA ILE A 157 6.24 44.67 -17.66
C ILE A 157 5.37 44.06 -18.78
N PRO A 158 4.99 44.80 -19.85
CA PRO A 158 4.23 44.20 -20.95
C PRO A 158 4.97 43.04 -21.63
N VAL A 159 6.28 43.17 -21.84
CA VAL A 159 7.12 42.11 -22.44
C VAL A 159 7.23 40.92 -21.50
N LEU A 160 7.34 41.15 -20.18
CA LEU A 160 7.31 40.07 -19.20
C LEU A 160 5.98 39.31 -19.24
N LEU A 161 4.84 39.98 -19.39
CA LEU A 161 3.53 39.32 -19.52
C LEU A 161 3.46 38.43 -20.77
N GLU A 162 4.01 38.88 -21.90
CA GLU A 162 4.09 38.07 -23.12
C GLU A 162 4.95 36.81 -22.91
N LEU A 163 6.13 36.95 -22.29
CA LEU A 163 7.01 35.81 -21.97
C LEU A 163 6.33 34.80 -21.03
N LEU A 164 5.60 35.27 -20.02
CA LEU A 164 4.84 34.40 -19.12
C LEU A 164 3.69 33.68 -19.86
N THR A 165 3.09 34.34 -20.85
CA THR A 165 2.05 33.75 -21.70
C THR A 165 2.62 32.65 -22.59
N GLU A 166 3.76 32.89 -23.23
CA GLU A 166 4.44 31.85 -24.02
C GLU A 166 4.89 30.67 -23.16
N ALA A 167 5.36 30.94 -21.94
CA ALA A 167 5.79 29.90 -21.03
C ALA A 167 4.61 29.01 -20.57
N TYR A 168 3.40 29.58 -20.43
CA TYR A 168 2.19 28.82 -20.12
C TYR A 168 1.99 27.64 -21.08
N ASP A 169 2.23 27.85 -22.37
CA ASP A 169 2.01 26.84 -23.40
C ASP A 169 2.99 25.68 -23.31
N ARG A 170 4.19 25.92 -22.77
CA ARG A 170 5.25 24.92 -22.60
C ARG A 170 5.09 24.06 -21.36
N ILE A 171 4.14 24.37 -20.47
CA ILE A 171 3.94 23.61 -19.22
C ILE A 171 3.28 22.26 -19.49
N GLU A 172 3.78 21.23 -18.81
CA GLU A 172 3.24 19.89 -18.83
C GLU A 172 1.92 19.82 -18.05
N THR A 173 0.96 19.05 -18.56
CA THR A 173 -0.27 18.77 -17.80
C THR A 173 0.04 17.81 -16.67
N ARG A 174 -0.40 18.16 -15.46
CA ARG A 174 -0.31 17.26 -14.30
C ARG A 174 -1.28 16.10 -14.42
N ASP A 175 -0.91 14.96 -13.83
CA ASP A 175 -1.74 13.76 -13.82
C ASP A 175 -2.99 13.95 -12.98
N GLN A 176 -4.15 13.88 -13.64
CA GLN A 176 -5.47 14.01 -13.02
C GLN A 176 -6.08 12.66 -12.64
N THR A 177 -5.47 11.56 -13.07
CA THR A 177 -5.89 10.17 -12.82
C THR A 177 -5.20 9.57 -11.60
N ALA A 178 -4.05 10.10 -11.21
CA ALA A 178 -3.37 9.77 -9.97
C ALA A 178 -4.26 10.06 -8.73
N PRO A 179 -4.08 9.33 -7.61
CA PRO A 179 -4.87 9.59 -6.41
C PRO A 179 -4.59 10.99 -5.86
N CYS A 180 -5.66 11.67 -5.46
CA CYS A 180 -5.63 13.06 -4.98
C CYS A 180 -4.57 13.28 -3.89
N ARG A 181 -3.78 14.36 -4.00
CA ARG A 181 -2.76 14.71 -3.00
C ARG A 181 -2.53 16.22 -2.87
N ILE A 182 -2.70 16.75 -1.65
CA ILE A 182 -2.60 18.18 -1.33
C ILE A 182 -1.75 18.38 -0.06
N PRO A 183 -0.52 18.94 -0.14
CA PRO A 183 0.21 19.39 1.05
C PRO A 183 -0.48 20.60 1.68
N ILE A 184 -0.78 20.52 2.98
CA ILE A 184 -1.49 21.56 3.71
C ILE A 184 -0.50 22.65 4.16
N ASP A 185 -0.66 23.86 3.64
CA ASP A 185 0.19 25.01 3.98
C ASP A 185 -0.42 25.93 5.06
N ARG A 186 -1.76 25.98 5.15
CA ARG A 186 -2.48 26.74 6.19
C ARG A 186 -3.73 25.99 6.64
N VAL A 187 -4.04 26.17 7.92
CA VAL A 187 -5.26 25.68 8.57
C VAL A 187 -5.88 26.83 9.34
N PHE A 188 -7.14 27.12 9.08
CA PHE A 188 -7.88 28.17 9.79
C PHE A 188 -9.34 27.78 9.95
N THR A 189 -10.05 28.48 10.82
CA THR A 189 -11.47 28.27 11.06
C THR A 189 -12.22 29.50 10.58
N ILE A 190 -13.26 29.30 9.80
CA ILE A 190 -14.20 30.36 9.41
C ILE A 190 -15.49 30.14 10.20
N THR A 191 -15.94 31.17 10.92
CA THR A 191 -17.21 31.16 11.67
C THR A 191 -18.36 30.73 10.75
N GLY A 192 -19.11 29.71 11.15
CA GLY A 192 -20.23 29.16 10.37
C GLY A 192 -19.87 28.13 9.29
N PHE A 193 -18.60 28.05 8.86
CA PHE A 193 -18.17 27.11 7.83
C PHE A 193 -17.37 25.93 8.37
N GLY A 194 -16.61 26.12 9.45
CA GLY A 194 -15.77 25.09 10.07
C GLY A 194 -14.29 25.24 9.75
N THR A 195 -13.57 24.12 9.73
CA THR A 195 -12.12 24.06 9.49
C THR A 195 -11.84 24.07 7.99
N VAL A 196 -11.06 25.05 7.54
CA VAL A 196 -10.63 25.22 6.16
C VAL A 196 -9.12 25.01 6.09
N VAL A 197 -8.69 24.20 5.12
CA VAL A 197 -7.29 23.96 4.79
C VAL A 197 -6.98 24.52 3.41
N THR A 198 -5.76 25.01 3.21
CA THR A 198 -5.28 25.43 1.88
C THR A 198 -4.01 24.70 1.47
N GLY A 199 -3.85 24.53 0.17
CA GLY A 199 -2.68 23.93 -0.45
C GLY A 199 -2.78 23.95 -1.96
N THR A 200 -1.68 23.60 -2.64
CA THR A 200 -1.70 23.35 -4.08
C THR A 200 -2.00 21.89 -4.34
N LEU A 201 -3.00 21.59 -5.17
CA LEU A 201 -3.33 20.21 -5.54
C LEU A 201 -2.25 19.67 -6.47
N LEU A 202 -1.48 18.69 -6.00
CA LEU A 202 -0.31 18.18 -6.73
C LEU A 202 -0.73 17.20 -7.82
N GLU A 203 -1.61 16.26 -7.47
CA GLU A 203 -2.02 15.11 -8.28
C GLU A 203 -3.52 14.87 -8.10
N GLY A 204 -4.17 14.35 -9.14
CA GLY A 204 -5.55 13.90 -9.10
C GLY A 204 -6.59 15.01 -9.18
N THR A 205 -7.78 14.69 -8.67
CA THR A 205 -8.92 15.61 -8.57
C THR A 205 -9.53 15.53 -7.18
N ALA A 206 -10.19 16.61 -6.74
CA ALA A 206 -10.94 16.63 -5.49
C ALA A 206 -12.35 17.14 -5.76
N LYS A 207 -13.38 16.38 -5.34
CA LYS A 207 -14.79 16.75 -5.54
C LYS A 207 -15.50 16.99 -4.21
N VAL A 208 -16.49 17.87 -4.24
CA VAL A 208 -17.37 18.11 -3.09
C VAL A 208 -18.08 16.79 -2.71
N GLU A 209 -18.30 16.59 -1.41
CA GLU A 209 -18.85 15.37 -0.80
C GLU A 209 -17.93 14.13 -0.78
N GLU A 210 -16.75 14.18 -1.41
CA GLU A 210 -15.75 13.11 -1.32
C GLU A 210 -15.08 13.06 0.05
N THR A 211 -14.55 11.88 0.34
CA THR A 211 -13.81 11.58 1.56
C THR A 211 -12.32 11.56 1.25
N LEU A 212 -11.56 12.36 2.00
CA LEU A 212 -10.10 12.37 1.97
C LEU A 212 -9.56 11.98 3.35
N GLU A 213 -8.28 11.65 3.41
CA GLU A 213 -7.57 11.25 4.61
C GLU A 213 -6.38 12.20 4.85
N ILE A 214 -6.18 12.55 6.12
CA ILE A 214 -5.09 13.41 6.55
C ILE A 214 -3.92 12.56 7.00
N PHE A 215 -2.74 12.79 6.43
CA PHE A 215 -1.50 12.11 6.78
C PHE A 215 -0.50 13.08 7.42
N PRO A 216 0.29 12.64 8.41
CA PRO A 216 0.45 11.26 8.90
C PRO A 216 -0.60 10.82 9.95
N GLU A 217 -1.59 11.66 10.28
CA GLU A 217 -2.58 11.37 11.32
C GLU A 217 -3.56 10.24 11.00
N GLU A 218 -3.65 9.77 9.75
CA GLU A 218 -4.60 8.78 9.23
C GLU A 218 -6.05 9.09 9.66
N THR A 219 -6.42 10.36 9.58
CA THR A 219 -7.73 10.86 10.01
C THR A 219 -8.59 11.20 8.80
N VAL A 220 -9.73 10.54 8.70
CA VAL A 220 -10.68 10.69 7.60
C VAL A 220 -11.52 11.97 7.75
N ALA A 221 -11.67 12.72 6.67
CA ALA A 221 -12.45 13.95 6.59
C ALA A 221 -13.26 14.01 5.29
N ARG A 222 -14.46 14.58 5.35
CA ARG A 222 -15.31 14.75 4.15
C ARG A 222 -15.33 16.21 3.71
N ILE A 223 -15.19 16.42 2.40
CA ILE A 223 -15.19 17.73 1.75
C ILE A 223 -16.60 18.31 1.75
N ARG A 224 -16.79 19.49 2.36
CA ARG A 224 -18.06 20.24 2.32
C ARG A 224 -18.12 21.22 1.16
N ASN A 225 -17.01 21.90 0.88
CA ASN A 225 -16.94 22.94 -0.13
C ASN A 225 -15.49 23.09 -0.60
N ILE A 226 -15.30 23.43 -1.87
CA ILE A 226 -14.02 23.71 -2.48
C ILE A 226 -14.07 25.11 -3.08
N GLN A 227 -13.00 25.88 -2.86
CA GLN A 227 -12.80 27.17 -3.52
C GLN A 227 -11.46 27.20 -4.27
N VAL A 228 -11.50 27.77 -5.47
CA VAL A 228 -10.33 28.03 -6.32
C VAL A 228 -10.34 29.51 -6.67
N HIS A 229 -9.26 30.23 -6.36
CA HIS A 229 -9.16 31.69 -6.54
C HIS A 229 -10.31 32.51 -5.93
N GLY A 230 -10.91 32.01 -4.83
CA GLY A 230 -12.04 32.65 -4.14
C GLY A 230 -13.43 32.30 -4.68
N ASN A 231 -13.51 31.55 -5.78
CA ASN A 231 -14.78 31.09 -6.35
C ASN A 231 -15.08 29.67 -5.87
N THR A 232 -16.34 29.42 -5.49
CA THR A 232 -16.80 28.06 -5.14
C THR A 232 -16.94 27.20 -6.40
N VAL A 233 -16.37 26.01 -6.35
CA VAL A 233 -16.36 25.02 -7.44
C VAL A 233 -16.81 23.65 -6.94
N LYS A 234 -17.34 22.81 -7.84
CA LYS A 234 -17.73 21.42 -7.51
C LYS A 234 -16.55 20.45 -7.50
N GLU A 235 -15.53 20.75 -8.29
CA GLU A 235 -14.35 19.93 -8.51
C GLU A 235 -13.14 20.85 -8.67
N ALA A 236 -12.00 20.40 -8.17
CA ALA A 236 -10.70 21.02 -8.39
C ALA A 236 -9.71 20.00 -8.98
N TYR A 237 -8.76 20.52 -9.77
CA TYR A 237 -7.83 19.73 -10.57
C TYR A 237 -6.37 20.02 -10.18
N ALA A 238 -5.48 19.08 -10.51
CA ALA A 238 -4.06 19.21 -10.25
C ALA A 238 -3.48 20.48 -10.89
N GLY A 239 -2.63 21.19 -10.15
CA GLY A 239 -2.09 22.49 -10.52
C GLY A 239 -2.91 23.68 -10.04
N GLN A 240 -4.05 23.47 -9.37
CA GLN A 240 -4.82 24.55 -8.76
C GLN A 240 -4.47 24.73 -7.29
N ARG A 241 -4.45 25.99 -6.85
CA ARG A 241 -4.46 26.32 -5.43
C ARG A 241 -5.89 26.25 -4.90
N VAL A 242 -6.11 25.37 -3.93
CA VAL A 242 -7.44 25.05 -3.40
C VAL A 242 -7.57 25.50 -1.94
N ALA A 243 -8.77 25.92 -1.58
CA ALA A 243 -9.23 26.02 -0.20
C ALA A 243 -10.36 25.02 0.01
N ILE A 244 -10.16 24.07 0.93
CA ILE A 244 -11.08 22.96 1.18
C ILE A 244 -11.66 23.11 2.57
N ASN A 245 -12.99 23.18 2.63
CA ASN A 245 -13.72 23.13 3.89
C ASN A 245 -13.99 21.67 4.29
N LEU A 246 -13.45 21.27 5.44
CA LEU A 246 -13.54 19.90 5.95
C LEU A 246 -14.60 19.77 7.04
N SER A 247 -15.39 18.71 6.94
CA SER A 247 -16.32 18.31 7.99
C SER A 247 -15.70 17.34 8.99
N GLY A 248 -16.21 17.36 10.23
CA GLY A 248 -15.85 16.37 11.25
C GLY A 248 -14.56 16.66 12.01
N LEU A 249 -13.80 17.70 11.65
CA LEU A 249 -12.50 18.01 12.25
C LEU A 249 -12.43 19.43 12.82
N LYS A 250 -11.80 19.53 13.99
CA LYS A 250 -11.39 20.80 14.61
C LYS A 250 -10.01 21.21 14.13
N LYS A 251 -9.71 22.51 14.20
CA LYS A 251 -8.44 23.10 13.76
C LYS A 251 -7.22 22.48 14.45
N ASP A 252 -7.31 22.12 15.73
CA ASP A 252 -6.23 21.55 16.53
C ASP A 252 -5.88 20.11 16.15
N GLN A 253 -6.74 19.43 15.39
CA GLN A 253 -6.52 18.08 14.89
C GLN A 253 -5.77 18.05 13.55
N ILE A 254 -5.54 19.21 12.93
CA ILE A 254 -4.86 19.33 11.63
C ILE A 254 -3.72 20.32 11.76
N LYS A 255 -2.54 19.95 11.29
CA LYS A 255 -1.36 20.81 11.34
C LYS A 255 -0.90 21.18 9.93
N ARG A 256 -0.23 22.32 9.83
CA ARG A 256 0.59 22.62 8.65
C ARG A 256 1.69 21.56 8.56
N GLY A 257 1.95 21.07 7.35
CA GLY A 257 2.87 19.96 7.13
C GLY A 257 2.18 18.62 6.87
N SER A 258 0.92 18.46 7.27
CA SER A 258 0.13 17.30 6.92
C SER A 258 -0.25 17.31 5.43
N PHE A 259 -0.52 16.13 4.87
CA PHE A 259 -1.11 15.96 3.55
C PHE A 259 -2.59 15.64 3.67
N LEU A 260 -3.40 16.16 2.75
CA LEU A 260 -4.75 15.70 2.50
C LEU A 260 -4.72 14.88 1.21
N ALA A 261 -5.00 13.58 1.29
CA ALA A 261 -4.88 12.68 0.15
C ALA A 261 -6.04 11.67 0.08
N GLN A 262 -6.14 10.97 -1.04
CA GLN A 262 -7.14 9.92 -1.21
C GLN A 262 -6.95 8.80 -0.15
N PRO A 263 -8.01 8.29 0.49
CA PRO A 263 -7.88 7.26 1.50
C PRO A 263 -7.17 6.01 0.97
N GLY A 264 -6.25 5.47 1.76
CA GLY A 264 -5.45 4.30 1.38
C GLY A 264 -4.45 4.54 0.24
N SER A 265 -4.17 5.79 -0.13
CA SER A 265 -3.19 6.11 -1.19
C SER A 265 -1.78 6.40 -0.67
N MET A 266 -1.62 6.46 0.67
CA MET A 266 -0.39 6.69 1.42
C MET A 266 -0.52 5.99 2.79
N THR A 267 0.59 5.94 3.54
CA THR A 267 0.63 5.50 4.95
C THR A 267 1.68 6.29 5.70
N TYR A 268 1.58 6.36 7.02
CA TYR A 268 2.65 6.94 7.83
C TYR A 268 3.84 5.98 7.95
N THR A 269 5.03 6.54 8.17
CA THR A 269 6.27 5.83 8.41
C THR A 269 7.15 6.56 9.44
N MET A 270 8.15 5.85 9.95
CA MET A 270 9.27 6.39 10.74
C MET A 270 10.62 6.26 10.00
N MET A 271 10.61 5.70 8.79
CA MET A 271 11.80 5.46 7.97
C MET A 271 11.46 5.69 6.50
N VAL A 272 12.42 6.16 5.72
CA VAL A 272 12.26 6.33 4.27
C VAL A 272 13.60 6.11 3.59
N ASP A 273 13.60 5.35 2.50
CA ASP A 273 14.81 5.09 1.71
C ASP A 273 14.84 6.01 0.50
N CYS A 274 15.98 6.67 0.31
CA CYS A 274 16.15 7.69 -0.70
C CYS A 274 17.50 7.57 -1.40
N ARG A 275 17.57 8.13 -2.61
CA ARG A 275 18.82 8.58 -3.22
C ARG A 275 19.07 10.01 -2.80
N ILE A 276 20.13 10.27 -2.04
CA ILE A 276 20.59 11.64 -1.74
C ILE A 276 21.56 12.11 -2.83
N LYS A 277 21.52 13.39 -3.16
CA LYS A 277 22.50 14.10 -4.00
C LYS A 277 22.97 15.34 -3.25
N MET A 278 24.25 15.40 -2.90
CA MET A 278 24.85 16.53 -2.21
C MET A 278 25.19 17.65 -3.20
N LEU A 279 25.01 18.91 -2.78
CA LEU A 279 25.47 20.05 -3.56
C LEU A 279 27.01 20.10 -3.58
N LYS A 280 27.59 20.60 -4.67
CA LYS A 280 29.05 20.77 -4.80
C LYS A 280 29.61 21.79 -3.82
N ASN A 281 28.81 22.79 -3.44
CA ASN A 281 29.15 23.87 -2.51
C ASN A 281 28.82 23.52 -1.03
N ALA A 282 28.44 22.28 -0.72
CA ALA A 282 28.22 21.85 0.66
C ALA A 282 29.51 21.99 1.49
N ASN A 283 29.40 22.51 2.70
CA ASN A 283 30.55 22.90 3.52
C ASN A 283 31.30 21.74 4.19
N ARG A 284 30.70 20.55 4.27
CA ARG A 284 31.28 19.34 4.86
C ARG A 284 30.62 18.08 4.30
N PRO A 285 31.29 16.91 4.36
CA PRO A 285 30.68 15.64 4.01
C PRO A 285 29.54 15.27 4.95
N LEU A 286 28.59 14.48 4.43
CA LEU A 286 27.55 13.83 5.22
C LEU A 286 28.10 12.55 5.83
N LYS A 287 27.99 12.44 7.16
CA LYS A 287 28.50 11.29 7.92
C LYS A 287 27.38 10.40 8.44
N GLN A 288 27.75 9.17 8.77
CA GLN A 288 26.82 8.21 9.34
C GLN A 288 26.17 8.74 10.62
N ARG A 289 24.83 8.61 10.71
CA ARG A 289 23.98 9.10 11.83
C ARG A 289 23.97 10.61 12.03
N ASP A 290 24.45 11.40 11.07
CA ASP A 290 24.25 12.85 11.11
C ASP A 290 22.75 13.17 11.27
N ARG A 291 22.47 14.09 12.19
CA ARG A 291 21.13 14.64 12.38
C ARG A 291 20.91 15.73 11.34
N ILE A 292 19.82 15.61 10.60
CA ILE A 292 19.47 16.48 9.48
C ILE A 292 18.02 16.95 9.58
N ARG A 293 17.69 17.99 8.82
CA ARG A 293 16.31 18.44 8.60
C ARG A 293 15.91 18.06 7.18
N LEU A 294 14.84 17.29 7.08
CA LEU A 294 14.17 16.98 5.83
C LEU A 294 13.02 17.95 5.62
N TYR A 295 12.90 18.49 4.42
CA TYR A 295 11.75 19.28 4.02
C TYR A 295 11.00 18.53 2.93
N HIS A 296 9.72 18.27 3.20
CA HIS A 296 8.85 17.49 2.33
C HIS A 296 7.47 18.15 2.27
N GLY A 297 7.05 18.57 1.08
CA GLY A 297 5.86 19.40 0.92
C GLY A 297 5.94 20.65 1.81
N THR A 298 5.04 20.76 2.78
CA THR A 298 4.97 21.88 3.73
C THR A 298 5.53 21.54 5.12
N SER A 299 6.08 20.34 5.27
CA SER A 299 6.61 19.79 6.53
C SER A 299 8.12 19.98 6.66
N GLU A 300 8.57 20.05 7.92
CA GLU A 300 9.96 20.00 8.31
C GLU A 300 10.11 18.86 9.33
N ILE A 301 10.91 17.85 8.99
CA ILE A 301 11.03 16.60 9.75
C ILE A 301 12.48 16.41 10.16
N LEU A 302 12.71 16.12 11.44
CA LEU A 302 14.04 15.76 11.92
C LEU A 302 14.32 14.28 11.64
N ALA A 303 15.51 13.98 11.14
CA ALA A 303 15.93 12.62 10.84
C ALA A 303 17.41 12.39 11.12
N ARG A 304 17.77 11.11 11.26
CA ARG A 304 19.17 10.64 11.25
C ARG A 304 19.42 9.84 10.00
N VAL A 305 20.53 10.16 9.31
CA VAL A 305 20.90 9.44 8.10
C VAL A 305 21.59 8.11 8.41
N VAL A 306 21.26 7.08 7.64
CA VAL A 306 22.01 5.83 7.52
C VAL A 306 22.42 5.70 6.05
N ILE A 307 23.69 5.94 5.78
CA ILE A 307 24.30 5.75 4.47
C ILE A 307 24.44 4.25 4.23
N LEU A 308 23.95 3.77 3.09
CA LEU A 308 23.80 2.35 2.81
C LEU A 308 24.94 1.79 1.96
N GLU A 309 25.46 2.58 1.02
CA GLU A 309 26.46 2.11 0.03
C GLU A 309 27.91 2.54 0.35
N LYS A 310 28.11 3.50 1.26
CA LYS A 310 29.43 4.08 1.56
C LYS A 310 29.54 4.56 3.01
N GLU A 311 30.75 4.89 3.48
CA GLU A 311 30.99 5.35 4.86
C GLU A 311 30.58 6.81 5.09
N GLN A 312 30.82 7.67 4.11
CA GLN A 312 30.43 9.08 4.08
C GLN A 312 30.13 9.51 2.64
N VAL A 313 29.37 10.60 2.46
CA VAL A 313 29.07 11.18 1.14
C VAL A 313 29.78 12.51 1.04
N GLU A 314 30.61 12.69 0.01
CA GLU A 314 31.32 13.95 -0.23
C GLU A 314 30.44 14.97 -0.99
N PRO A 315 30.74 16.29 -0.89
CA PRO A 315 30.07 17.30 -1.70
C PRO A 315 30.08 16.97 -3.20
N GLY A 316 28.92 17.07 -3.85
CA GLY A 316 28.75 16.72 -5.26
C GLY A 316 28.46 15.24 -5.53
N GLU A 317 28.59 14.35 -4.56
CA GLU A 317 28.28 12.93 -4.72
C GLU A 317 26.81 12.60 -4.46
N SER A 318 26.39 11.43 -4.92
CA SER A 318 25.11 10.80 -4.58
C SER A 318 25.31 9.52 -3.78
N ALA A 319 24.30 9.13 -3.00
CA ALA A 319 24.30 7.86 -2.29
C ALA A 319 22.91 7.31 -1.98
N LEU A 320 22.76 5.99 -1.87
CA LEU A 320 21.62 5.38 -1.18
C LEU A 320 21.70 5.64 0.32
N VAL A 321 20.60 6.15 0.87
CA VAL A 321 20.46 6.44 2.29
C VAL A 321 19.09 6.01 2.80
N GLN A 322 19.05 5.59 4.06
CA GLN A 322 17.82 5.50 4.83
C GLN A 322 17.77 6.67 5.81
N PHE A 323 16.70 7.46 5.76
CA PHE A 323 16.42 8.44 6.79
C PHE A 323 15.55 7.82 7.88
N ARG A 324 16.04 7.86 9.12
CA ARG A 324 15.28 7.46 10.30
C ARG A 324 14.70 8.69 10.97
N LEU A 325 13.39 8.82 10.90
CA LEU A 325 12.65 10.01 11.31
C LEU A 325 12.49 10.05 12.83
N GLU A 326 12.45 11.25 13.40
CA GLU A 326 12.16 11.46 14.83
C GLU A 326 10.66 11.57 15.12
N GLU A 327 9.84 11.73 14.07
CA GLU A 327 8.39 11.79 14.12
C GLU A 327 7.77 11.06 12.92
N ARG A 328 6.46 10.77 12.99
CA ARG A 328 5.73 10.15 11.88
C ARG A 328 5.62 11.13 10.73
N ALA A 329 5.84 10.64 9.52
CA ALA A 329 5.59 11.39 8.29
C ALA A 329 5.05 10.44 7.21
N ALA A 330 4.61 10.97 6.07
CA ALA A 330 4.09 10.16 4.98
C ALA A 330 4.73 10.63 3.67
N PHE A 331 5.17 9.69 2.84
CA PHE A 331 5.86 9.94 1.57
C PHE A 331 5.22 9.11 0.46
N ARG A 332 5.46 9.51 -0.78
CA ARG A 332 5.27 8.68 -1.97
C ARG A 332 6.62 8.39 -2.62
N LYS A 333 6.67 7.30 -3.40
CA LYS A 333 7.78 7.05 -4.32
C LYS A 333 7.96 8.27 -5.23
N GLU A 334 9.21 8.60 -5.56
CA GLU A 334 9.62 9.75 -6.37
C GLU A 334 9.42 11.13 -5.73
N ASP A 335 8.94 11.20 -4.49
CA ASP A 335 8.88 12.47 -3.78
C ASP A 335 10.28 13.08 -3.62
N LYS A 336 10.35 14.39 -3.85
CA LYS A 336 11.58 15.17 -3.74
C LYS A 336 11.65 15.82 -2.36
N LEU A 337 12.80 15.70 -1.74
CA LEU A 337 13.10 16.21 -0.42
C LEU A 337 14.25 17.20 -0.51
N ILE A 338 14.18 18.29 0.26
CA ILE A 338 15.35 19.12 0.52
C ILE A 338 15.96 18.72 1.85
N VAL A 339 17.28 18.50 1.84
CA VAL A 339 18.04 18.10 3.00
C VAL A 339 18.90 19.27 3.47
N ARG A 340 18.77 19.64 4.74
CA ARG A 340 19.61 20.66 5.38
C ARG A 340 20.33 20.07 6.59
N PHE A 341 21.51 20.62 6.90
CA PHE A 341 22.18 20.31 8.16
C PHE A 341 21.35 20.79 9.36
N TYR A 342 21.47 20.09 10.48
CA TYR A 342 20.83 20.52 11.73
C TYR A 342 21.40 21.83 12.26
N SER A 343 22.73 22.00 12.19
CA SER A 343 23.46 23.21 12.57
C SER A 343 24.87 23.24 11.92
N PRO A 344 25.30 24.37 11.33
CA PRO A 344 24.48 25.54 10.97
C PRO A 344 23.41 25.16 9.94
N MET A 345 22.31 25.92 9.86
CA MET A 345 21.19 25.63 8.96
C MET A 345 21.54 25.99 7.51
N GLN A 346 22.21 25.08 6.81
CA GLN A 346 22.60 25.21 5.41
C GLN A 346 21.99 24.09 4.56
N THR A 347 21.65 24.39 3.30
CA THR A 347 21.28 23.38 2.30
C THR A 347 22.44 22.43 2.06
N LEU A 348 22.19 21.14 2.29
CA LEU A 348 23.15 20.06 2.07
C LEU A 348 22.99 19.51 0.66
N GLY A 349 21.73 19.30 0.24
CA GLY A 349 21.41 18.60 -0.99
C GLY A 349 19.93 18.31 -1.12
N GLY A 350 19.60 17.53 -2.13
CA GLY A 350 18.26 16.99 -2.34
C GLY A 350 18.25 15.48 -2.13
N ALA A 351 17.08 14.91 -1.93
CA ALA A 351 16.90 13.47 -1.94
C ALA A 351 15.61 13.09 -2.68
N ARG A 352 15.61 11.94 -3.34
CA ARG A 352 14.46 11.38 -4.03
C ARG A 352 14.05 10.08 -3.35
N VAL A 353 12.78 9.96 -2.99
CA VAL A 353 12.24 8.77 -2.29
C VAL A 353 12.17 7.57 -3.23
N ILE A 354 12.78 6.46 -2.82
CA ILE A 354 12.77 5.18 -3.56
C ILE A 354 11.76 4.23 -2.91
N ASP A 355 11.81 4.09 -1.58
CA ASP A 355 10.83 3.31 -0.82
C ASP A 355 10.26 4.21 0.30
N PRO A 356 8.97 4.55 0.26
CA PRO A 356 8.33 5.39 1.25
C PRO A 356 8.12 4.67 2.60
N ASN A 357 8.08 3.34 2.64
CA ASN A 357 7.75 2.56 3.83
C ASN A 357 8.68 1.36 4.05
N PRO A 358 10.01 1.56 4.08
CA PRO A 358 10.99 0.49 4.19
C PRO A 358 11.04 -0.12 5.59
N GLU A 359 11.66 -1.29 5.68
CA GLU A 359 12.08 -1.82 6.97
C GLU A 359 13.39 -1.19 7.42
N LYS A 360 13.83 -1.52 8.63
CA LYS A 360 15.09 -1.01 9.15
C LYS A 360 16.27 -1.69 8.46
N HIS A 361 17.06 -0.93 7.72
CA HIS A 361 18.26 -1.44 7.06
C HIS A 361 19.52 -1.27 7.93
N LYS A 362 20.51 -2.15 7.69
CA LYS A 362 21.88 -1.99 8.15
C LYS A 362 22.72 -1.49 6.98
N ALA A 363 23.71 -0.65 7.27
CA ALA A 363 24.63 -0.12 6.26
C ALA A 363 25.46 -1.24 5.61
N LEU A 364 25.90 -1.01 4.37
CA LEU A 364 26.81 -1.85 3.59
C LEU A 364 26.32 -3.28 3.35
N ARG A 365 25.00 -3.49 3.33
CA ARG A 365 24.38 -4.76 2.95
C ARG A 365 24.10 -4.78 1.45
N GLN A 366 24.77 -5.68 0.73
CA GLN A 366 24.67 -5.74 -0.74
C GLN A 366 23.25 -6.05 -1.22
N ASP A 367 22.55 -6.97 -0.58
CA ASP A 367 21.16 -7.31 -0.93
C ASP A 367 20.21 -6.12 -0.83
N VAL A 368 20.38 -5.25 0.16
CA VAL A 368 19.58 -4.03 0.32
C VAL A 368 19.94 -3.00 -0.76
N ILE A 369 21.22 -2.89 -1.09
CA ILE A 369 21.69 -1.98 -2.14
C ILE A 369 21.12 -2.40 -3.49
N ASP A 370 21.20 -3.69 -3.82
CA ASP A 370 20.69 -4.26 -5.07
C ASP A 370 19.17 -4.09 -5.16
N GLU A 371 18.43 -4.35 -4.07
CA GLU A 371 16.99 -4.15 -3.99
C GLU A 371 16.60 -2.68 -4.26
N LEU A 372 17.28 -1.73 -3.60
CA LEU A 372 16.99 -0.30 -3.79
C LEU A 372 17.37 0.21 -5.18
N GLN A 373 18.48 -0.28 -5.75
CA GLN A 373 18.87 0.04 -7.13
C GLN A 373 17.85 -0.50 -8.14
N ALA A 374 17.32 -1.71 -7.91
CA ALA A 374 16.25 -2.27 -8.72
C ALA A 374 14.96 -1.45 -8.61
N LYS A 375 14.57 -1.03 -7.39
CA LYS A 375 13.37 -0.18 -7.17
C LYS A 375 13.49 1.20 -7.80
N GLU A 376 14.69 1.78 -7.82
CA GLU A 376 14.98 3.09 -8.42
C GLU A 376 14.98 3.03 -9.96
N SER A 377 15.54 1.98 -10.56
CA SER A 377 15.73 1.90 -12.02
C SER A 377 14.67 1.08 -12.78
N GLY A 378 14.01 0.13 -12.13
CA GLY A 378 13.17 -0.90 -12.75
C GLY A 378 11.73 -0.50 -13.11
N GLY A 379 11.36 0.78 -13.01
CA GLY A 379 10.01 1.24 -13.34
C GLY A 379 8.92 0.78 -12.35
N PRO A 380 7.62 0.97 -12.71
CA PRO A 380 6.48 0.58 -11.88
C PRO A 380 6.34 -0.93 -11.66
N GLU A 381 6.66 -1.74 -12.66
CA GLU A 381 6.51 -3.20 -12.68
C GLU A 381 7.42 -3.85 -11.64
N VAL A 382 8.73 -3.54 -11.71
CA VAL A 382 9.73 -4.05 -10.76
C VAL A 382 9.43 -3.57 -9.34
N TYR A 383 9.00 -2.31 -9.19
CA TYR A 383 8.63 -1.80 -7.87
C TYR A 383 7.45 -2.58 -7.28
N LEU A 384 6.40 -2.85 -8.07
CA LEU A 384 5.25 -3.63 -7.63
C LEU A 384 5.64 -5.08 -7.29
N GLU A 385 6.42 -5.74 -8.15
CA GLU A 385 6.92 -7.10 -7.92
C GLU A 385 7.67 -7.20 -6.58
N GLN A 386 8.57 -6.25 -6.31
CA GLN A 386 9.31 -6.20 -5.04
C GLN A 386 8.40 -5.96 -3.83
N GLN A 387 7.34 -5.15 -3.95
CA GLN A 387 6.35 -5.00 -2.87
C GLN A 387 5.57 -6.32 -2.66
N ILE A 388 5.18 -7.02 -3.72
CA ILE A 388 4.48 -8.30 -3.61
C ILE A 388 5.41 -9.34 -2.96
N LEU A 389 6.68 -9.42 -3.36
CA LEU A 389 7.68 -10.29 -2.74
C LEU A 389 7.78 -10.06 -1.23
N ARG A 390 7.92 -8.78 -0.82
CA ARG A 390 8.01 -8.39 0.59
C ARG A 390 6.77 -8.80 1.39
N PHE A 391 5.59 -8.53 0.85
CA PHE A 391 4.32 -8.72 1.57
C PHE A 391 3.65 -10.07 1.34
N SER A 392 4.22 -10.97 0.53
CA SER A 392 3.59 -12.25 0.15
C SER A 392 3.09 -13.09 1.34
N LYS A 393 3.78 -13.05 2.49
CA LYS A 393 3.35 -13.75 3.72
C LYS A 393 2.06 -13.22 4.33
N GLU A 394 1.73 -11.96 4.08
CA GLU A 394 0.51 -11.30 4.57
C GLU A 394 -0.69 -11.52 3.64
N LEU A 395 -0.45 -12.12 2.46
CA LEU A 395 -1.44 -12.33 1.40
C LEU A 395 -2.13 -11.02 1.00
N PRO A 396 -1.38 -10.05 0.43
CA PRO A 396 -1.87 -8.72 0.16
C PRO A 396 -2.94 -8.75 -0.93
N ASP A 397 -4.06 -8.06 -0.67
CA ASP A 397 -5.10 -7.79 -1.66
C ASP A 397 -4.77 -6.52 -2.47
N THR A 398 -5.58 -6.21 -3.48
CA THR A 398 -5.39 -5.00 -4.31
C THR A 398 -5.40 -3.72 -3.50
N GLY A 399 -6.21 -3.64 -2.43
CA GLY A 399 -6.28 -2.47 -1.55
C GLY A 399 -5.00 -2.27 -0.75
N ALA A 400 -4.45 -3.34 -0.17
CA ALA A 400 -3.17 -3.33 0.52
C ALA A 400 -2.03 -2.91 -0.43
N LEU A 401 -2.01 -3.45 -1.65
CA LEU A 401 -1.02 -3.08 -2.67
C LEU A 401 -1.16 -1.63 -3.13
N CYS A 402 -2.38 -1.09 -3.28
CA CYS A 402 -2.59 0.34 -3.52
C CYS A 402 -2.00 1.18 -2.39
N LYS A 403 -2.18 0.77 -1.13
CA LYS A 403 -1.63 1.48 0.04
C LYS A 403 -0.10 1.43 0.08
N HIS A 404 0.49 0.29 -0.25
CA HIS A 404 1.95 0.11 -0.22
C HIS A 404 2.66 0.81 -1.38
N THR A 405 2.02 0.86 -2.56
CA THR A 405 2.62 1.45 -3.77
C THR A 405 2.23 2.90 -4.03
N GLY A 406 1.04 3.30 -3.57
CA GLY A 406 0.42 4.58 -3.87
C GLY A 406 -0.23 4.68 -5.26
N TYR A 407 -0.26 3.57 -6.03
CA TYR A 407 -0.89 3.52 -7.35
C TYR A 407 -2.41 3.55 -7.27
N SER A 408 -3.04 4.04 -8.35
CA SER A 408 -4.49 3.92 -8.50
C SER A 408 -4.88 2.45 -8.75
N SER A 409 -6.11 2.09 -8.41
CA SER A 409 -6.59 0.72 -8.62
C SER A 409 -6.51 0.29 -10.09
N ASP A 410 -6.82 1.20 -11.02
CA ASP A 410 -6.79 0.91 -12.46
C ASP A 410 -5.35 0.65 -12.95
N GLN A 411 -4.39 1.49 -12.52
CA GLN A 411 -2.98 1.30 -12.84
C GLN A 411 -2.44 -0.01 -12.24
N LEU A 412 -2.80 -0.31 -11.00
CA LEU A 412 -2.36 -1.51 -10.31
C LEU A 412 -2.87 -2.78 -11.00
N ILE A 413 -4.15 -2.81 -11.41
CA ILE A 413 -4.74 -3.97 -12.10
C ILE A 413 -3.99 -4.27 -13.40
N ALA A 414 -3.65 -3.25 -14.18
CA ALA A 414 -2.88 -3.41 -15.41
C ALA A 414 -1.48 -4.01 -15.15
N LEU A 415 -0.77 -3.51 -14.13
CA LEU A 415 0.55 -4.01 -13.76
C LEU A 415 0.49 -5.44 -13.20
N LEU A 416 -0.53 -5.76 -12.40
CA LEU A 416 -0.72 -7.11 -11.86
C LEU A 416 -0.96 -8.13 -12.97
N GLN A 417 -1.80 -7.78 -13.95
CA GLN A 417 -2.05 -8.65 -15.10
C GLN A 417 -0.75 -8.93 -15.87
N GLN A 418 0.08 -7.90 -16.11
CA GLN A 418 1.36 -8.09 -16.78
C GLN A 418 2.30 -9.02 -15.99
N LEU A 419 2.45 -8.80 -14.68
CA LEU A 419 3.31 -9.64 -13.84
C LEU A 419 2.82 -11.09 -13.73
N GLU A 420 1.51 -11.31 -13.79
CA GLU A 420 0.92 -12.66 -13.86
C GLU A 420 1.22 -13.34 -15.20
N GLU A 421 1.11 -12.62 -16.32
CA GLU A 421 1.44 -13.13 -17.65
C GLU A 421 2.93 -13.48 -17.79
N GLU A 422 3.81 -12.73 -17.13
CA GLU A 422 5.26 -12.99 -17.05
C GLU A 422 5.60 -14.15 -16.09
N GLY A 423 4.68 -14.54 -15.22
CA GLY A 423 4.86 -15.64 -14.25
C GLY A 423 5.59 -15.25 -12.96
N SER A 424 5.88 -13.96 -12.76
CA SER A 424 6.53 -13.43 -11.55
C SER A 424 5.65 -13.50 -10.31
N ILE A 425 4.32 -13.45 -10.48
CA ILE A 425 3.34 -13.49 -9.39
C ILE A 425 2.19 -14.47 -9.68
N TYR A 426 1.48 -14.87 -8.63
CA TYR A 426 0.28 -15.70 -8.69
C TYR A 426 -0.87 -15.02 -7.95
N SER A 427 -2.07 -14.96 -8.55
CA SER A 427 -3.29 -14.62 -7.84
C SER A 427 -3.93 -15.83 -7.17
N ILE A 428 -4.48 -15.59 -5.98
CA ILE A 428 -5.27 -16.57 -5.23
C ILE A 428 -6.74 -16.14 -5.29
N GLY A 429 -7.44 -16.60 -6.33
CA GLY A 429 -8.88 -16.40 -6.50
C GLY A 429 -9.33 -14.93 -6.43
N SER A 430 -8.53 -13.99 -6.96
CA SER A 430 -8.70 -12.52 -6.88
C SER A 430 -8.69 -11.91 -5.46
N MET A 431 -8.38 -12.69 -4.43
CA MET A 431 -8.39 -12.24 -3.03
C MET A 431 -7.01 -11.80 -2.54
N ALA A 432 -5.95 -12.32 -3.14
CA ALA A 432 -4.57 -12.00 -2.77
C ALA A 432 -3.62 -12.27 -3.93
N TYR A 433 -2.45 -11.63 -3.89
CA TYR A 433 -1.35 -11.84 -4.83
C TYR A 433 -0.09 -12.24 -4.06
N VAL A 434 0.62 -13.23 -4.56
CA VAL A 434 1.88 -13.69 -3.97
C VAL A 434 2.96 -13.81 -5.04
N HIS A 435 4.20 -13.57 -4.64
CA HIS A 435 5.35 -13.70 -5.52
C HIS A 435 5.64 -15.18 -5.82
N GLN A 436 6.16 -15.47 -7.01
CA GLN A 436 6.51 -16.82 -7.46
C GLN A 436 7.38 -17.57 -6.44
N GLU A 437 8.39 -16.92 -5.86
CA GLU A 437 9.25 -17.54 -4.84
C GLU A 437 8.46 -18.02 -3.62
N TYR A 438 7.55 -17.20 -3.11
CA TYR A 438 6.73 -17.56 -1.96
C TYR A 438 5.72 -18.65 -2.33
N TYR A 439 5.15 -18.59 -3.54
CA TYR A 439 4.27 -19.64 -4.05
C TYR A 439 4.97 -21.00 -4.05
N HIS A 440 6.14 -21.09 -4.67
CA HIS A 440 6.91 -22.35 -4.73
C HIS A 440 7.35 -22.83 -3.35
N GLN A 441 7.74 -21.91 -2.46
CA GLN A 441 8.09 -22.26 -1.08
C GLN A 441 6.91 -22.91 -0.34
N ILE A 442 5.70 -22.36 -0.49
CA ILE A 442 4.49 -22.90 0.14
C ILE A 442 4.08 -24.23 -0.47
N VAL A 443 4.15 -24.36 -1.80
CA VAL A 443 3.90 -25.63 -2.49
C VAL A 443 4.86 -26.71 -2.00
N GLU A 444 6.16 -26.38 -1.89
CA GLU A 444 7.17 -27.32 -1.39
C GLU A 444 6.90 -27.73 0.07
N ASP A 445 6.52 -26.79 0.95
CA ASP A 445 6.17 -27.12 2.34
C ASP A 445 4.92 -28.01 2.40
N ILE A 446 3.85 -27.70 1.63
CA ILE A 446 2.65 -28.55 1.53
C ILE A 446 3.03 -29.97 1.11
N VAL A 447 3.81 -30.10 0.02
CA VAL A 447 4.23 -31.40 -0.51
C VAL A 447 5.06 -32.17 0.52
N ASN A 448 5.99 -31.51 1.18
CA ASN A 448 6.82 -32.11 2.23
C ASN A 448 6.00 -32.56 3.44
N LYS A 449 5.03 -31.76 3.89
CA LYS A 449 4.16 -32.09 5.04
C LYS A 449 3.22 -33.25 4.71
N LEU A 450 2.61 -33.25 3.53
CA LEU A 450 1.76 -34.35 3.07
C LEU A 450 2.58 -35.63 2.87
N SER A 451 3.76 -35.56 2.25
CA SER A 451 4.66 -36.70 2.07
C SER A 451 5.09 -37.32 3.41
N ARG A 452 5.46 -36.50 4.40
CA ARG A 452 5.75 -36.98 5.76
C ARG A 452 4.53 -37.62 6.41
N TYR A 453 3.36 -36.99 6.30
CA TYR A 453 2.12 -37.54 6.86
C TYR A 453 1.74 -38.88 6.23
N HIS A 454 1.91 -39.06 4.92
CA HIS A 454 1.70 -40.33 4.24
C HIS A 454 2.68 -41.41 4.68
N LYS A 455 3.95 -41.06 4.94
CA LYS A 455 4.95 -42.00 5.48
C LYS A 455 4.58 -42.45 6.90
N ASP A 456 4.15 -41.52 7.74
CA ASP A 456 3.76 -41.81 9.13
C ASP A 456 2.40 -42.52 9.22
N ASN A 457 1.52 -42.29 8.24
CA ASN A 457 0.17 -42.84 8.17
C ASN A 457 -0.16 -43.47 6.80
N PRO A 458 0.51 -44.56 6.39
CA PRO A 458 0.40 -45.12 5.02
C PRO A 458 -1.00 -45.59 4.62
N LEU A 459 -1.86 -45.86 5.61
CA LEU A 459 -3.21 -46.38 5.43
C LEU A 459 -4.29 -45.29 5.52
N ARG A 460 -3.93 -44.03 5.78
CA ARG A 460 -4.89 -42.91 5.78
C ARG A 460 -5.04 -42.34 4.37
N ARG A 461 -6.28 -42.01 3.99
CA ARG A 461 -6.60 -41.41 2.68
C ARG A 461 -5.99 -40.02 2.46
N GLY A 462 -5.75 -39.27 3.54
CA GLY A 462 -5.13 -37.95 3.51
C GLY A 462 -5.01 -37.33 4.91
N MET A 463 -4.38 -36.17 4.96
CA MET A 463 -4.30 -35.31 6.14
C MET A 463 -5.57 -34.46 6.28
N PRO A 464 -6.12 -34.23 7.48
CA PRO A 464 -7.18 -33.24 7.67
C PRO A 464 -6.77 -31.87 7.14
N LYS A 465 -7.64 -31.22 6.33
CA LYS A 465 -7.36 -29.90 5.74
C LYS A 465 -7.00 -28.87 6.80
N GLU A 466 -7.71 -28.83 7.93
CA GLU A 466 -7.41 -27.90 9.03
C GLU A 466 -6.04 -28.15 9.69
N GLU A 467 -5.58 -29.40 9.76
CA GLU A 467 -4.25 -29.74 10.24
C GLU A 467 -3.17 -29.26 9.26
N LEU A 468 -3.40 -29.45 7.96
CA LEU A 468 -2.51 -28.95 6.91
C LEU A 468 -2.40 -27.43 6.95
N LYS A 469 -3.54 -26.74 7.04
CA LYS A 469 -3.63 -25.27 7.12
C LYS A 469 -2.81 -24.74 8.30
N SER A 470 -3.08 -25.26 9.50
CA SER A 470 -2.39 -24.84 10.72
C SER A 470 -0.87 -25.07 10.64
N ARG A 471 -0.43 -26.16 10.01
CA ARG A 471 1.00 -26.50 9.91
C ARG A 471 1.79 -25.69 8.90
N VAL A 472 1.15 -25.21 7.83
CA VAL A 472 1.80 -24.48 6.73
C VAL A 472 1.60 -22.98 6.88
N PHE A 473 0.37 -22.56 7.20
CA PHE A 473 -0.05 -21.16 7.16
C PHE A 473 -0.24 -20.54 8.56
N GLY A 474 -0.25 -21.31 9.64
CA GLY A 474 -0.48 -20.77 10.99
C GLY A 474 -1.87 -20.12 11.14
N ASP A 475 -1.92 -18.89 11.65
CA ASP A 475 -3.16 -18.14 11.95
C ASP A 475 -3.70 -17.29 10.76
N ILE A 476 -3.32 -17.63 9.53
CA ILE A 476 -3.70 -16.87 8.32
C ILE A 476 -5.20 -16.99 7.98
N ARG A 477 -5.74 -15.99 7.25
CA ARG A 477 -7.13 -15.90 6.76
C ARG A 477 -7.59 -17.20 6.08
N SER A 478 -8.44 -17.98 6.77
CA SER A 478 -8.85 -19.33 6.33
C SER A 478 -9.44 -19.39 4.92
N LYS A 479 -10.23 -18.38 4.51
CA LYS A 479 -10.87 -18.34 3.19
C LYS A 479 -9.89 -18.25 2.02
N ILE A 480 -8.79 -17.49 2.17
CA ILE A 480 -7.78 -17.35 1.10
C ILE A 480 -7.03 -18.67 0.96
N VAL A 481 -6.71 -19.30 2.10
CA VAL A 481 -6.06 -20.62 2.12
C VAL A 481 -6.96 -21.70 1.51
N ASP A 482 -8.27 -21.67 1.77
CA ASP A 482 -9.22 -22.58 1.11
C ASP A 482 -9.19 -22.44 -0.41
N ARG A 483 -9.22 -21.20 -0.93
CA ARG A 483 -9.09 -20.93 -2.37
C ARG A 483 -7.75 -21.41 -2.93
N TRP A 484 -6.67 -21.21 -2.20
CA TRP A 484 -5.36 -21.68 -2.62
C TRP A 484 -5.31 -23.20 -2.71
N LEU A 485 -5.88 -23.92 -1.74
CA LEU A 485 -5.96 -25.39 -1.79
C LEU A 485 -6.84 -25.88 -2.97
N GLU A 486 -7.94 -25.19 -3.29
CA GLU A 486 -8.76 -25.48 -4.48
C GLU A 486 -7.96 -25.30 -5.78
N GLN A 487 -7.13 -24.27 -5.84
CA GLN A 487 -6.26 -24.02 -6.98
C GLN A 487 -5.19 -25.12 -7.12
N LEU A 488 -4.52 -25.50 -6.03
CA LEU A 488 -3.54 -26.60 -6.02
C LEU A 488 -4.17 -27.97 -6.38
N GLU A 489 -5.45 -28.15 -6.13
CA GLU A 489 -6.21 -29.31 -6.58
C GLU A 489 -6.47 -29.27 -8.10
N THR A 490 -6.76 -28.08 -8.65
CA THR A 490 -6.92 -27.88 -10.09
C THR A 490 -5.59 -28.05 -10.85
N GLU A 491 -4.47 -27.73 -10.20
CA GLU A 491 -3.10 -27.92 -10.71
C GLU A 491 -2.56 -29.36 -10.55
N ASP A 492 -3.38 -30.31 -10.10
CA ASP A 492 -3.01 -31.72 -9.86
C ASP A 492 -1.83 -31.92 -8.88
N ILE A 493 -1.57 -30.95 -7.99
CA ILE A 493 -0.53 -31.07 -6.94
C ILE A 493 -1.09 -31.86 -5.76
N ILE A 494 -2.33 -31.56 -5.37
CA ILE A 494 -3.06 -32.25 -4.31
C ILE A 494 -4.41 -32.76 -4.82
N LYS A 495 -5.06 -33.61 -4.03
CA LYS A 495 -6.45 -34.01 -4.20
C LYS A 495 -7.20 -33.88 -2.88
N ALA A 496 -8.47 -33.49 -2.95
CA ALA A 496 -9.33 -33.45 -1.78
C ALA A 496 -10.27 -34.66 -1.73
N ASP A 497 -10.43 -35.24 -0.54
CA ASP A 497 -11.49 -36.21 -0.22
C ASP A 497 -12.30 -35.64 0.95
N GLY A 498 -13.30 -34.82 0.64
CA GLY A 498 -14.08 -34.06 1.62
C GLY A 498 -13.22 -33.13 2.48
N LYS A 499 -13.03 -33.50 3.75
CA LYS A 499 -12.22 -32.74 4.73
C LYS A 499 -10.74 -33.15 4.75
N LEU A 500 -10.34 -34.06 3.88
CA LEU A 500 -8.98 -34.55 3.78
C LEU A 500 -8.27 -33.97 2.54
N ALA A 501 -6.96 -33.84 2.62
CA ALA A 501 -6.06 -33.48 1.53
C ALA A 501 -4.94 -34.52 1.44
N ALA A 502 -4.60 -34.93 0.22
CA ALA A 502 -3.47 -35.80 -0.07
C ALA A 502 -2.76 -35.31 -1.32
N LEU A 503 -1.51 -35.71 -1.53
CA LEU A 503 -0.85 -35.60 -2.83
C LEU A 503 -1.68 -36.30 -3.90
N ALA A 504 -1.76 -35.70 -5.10
CA ALA A 504 -2.57 -36.23 -6.19
C ALA A 504 -2.19 -37.69 -6.54
N ASP A 505 -0.89 -37.96 -6.58
CA ASP A 505 -0.29 -39.27 -6.90
C ASP A 505 -0.36 -40.29 -5.76
N PHE A 506 -0.74 -39.88 -4.55
CA PHE A 506 -0.73 -40.77 -3.39
C PHE A 506 -1.75 -41.90 -3.54
N LYS A 507 -1.28 -43.13 -3.50
CA LYS A 507 -2.13 -44.33 -3.48
C LYS A 507 -1.77 -45.16 -2.26
N ILE A 508 -2.80 -45.58 -1.53
CA ILE A 508 -2.65 -46.49 -0.41
C ILE A 508 -2.18 -47.84 -0.98
N LYS A 509 -1.00 -48.28 -0.55
CA LYS A 509 -0.47 -49.60 -0.88
C LYS A 509 -0.68 -50.54 0.29
N ILE A 510 -1.61 -51.48 0.12
CA ILE A 510 -1.90 -52.52 1.10
C ILE A 510 -0.89 -53.65 0.93
N ASN A 511 -0.17 -54.00 1.99
CA ASN A 511 0.75 -55.13 1.97
C ASN A 511 0.02 -56.46 2.32
N PRO A 512 0.62 -57.64 2.06
CA PRO A 512 -0.03 -58.93 2.31
C PRO A 512 -0.43 -59.15 3.77
N ILE A 513 0.31 -58.59 4.73
CA ILE A 513 0.01 -58.69 6.16
C ILE A 513 -1.24 -57.88 6.50
N GLN A 514 -1.32 -56.65 5.99
CA GLN A 514 -2.48 -55.76 6.15
C GLN A 514 -3.71 -56.35 5.48
N GLN A 515 -3.58 -56.95 4.28
CA GLN A 515 -4.68 -57.65 3.64
C GLN A 515 -5.18 -58.82 4.50
N LYS A 516 -4.27 -59.57 5.13
CA LYS A 516 -4.64 -60.64 6.07
C LYS A 516 -5.39 -60.08 7.28
N ILE A 517 -4.93 -58.97 7.85
CA ILE A 517 -5.59 -58.28 8.97
C ILE A 517 -6.99 -57.79 8.54
N MET A 518 -7.11 -57.19 7.35
CA MET A 518 -8.41 -56.76 6.80
C MET A 518 -9.39 -57.92 6.71
N ASN A 519 -8.98 -59.03 6.12
CA ASN A 519 -9.83 -60.21 5.98
C ASN A 519 -10.23 -60.79 7.35
N GLN A 520 -9.34 -60.79 8.34
CA GLN A 520 -9.64 -61.22 9.70
C GLN A 520 -10.65 -60.30 10.40
N ILE A 521 -10.47 -58.98 10.26
CA ILE A 521 -11.41 -57.99 10.81
C ILE A 521 -12.78 -58.15 10.12
N GLU A 522 -12.81 -58.24 8.79
CA GLU A 522 -14.06 -58.42 8.04
C GLU A 522 -14.79 -59.70 8.45
N SER A 523 -14.07 -60.82 8.59
CA SER A 523 -14.64 -62.09 9.09
C SER A 523 -15.24 -61.93 10.48
N LEU A 524 -14.57 -61.22 11.41
CA LEU A 524 -15.11 -60.99 12.77
C LEU A 524 -16.43 -60.22 12.75
N TYR A 525 -16.55 -59.22 11.88
CA TYR A 525 -17.78 -58.45 11.75
C TYR A 525 -18.90 -59.21 11.04
N LEU A 526 -18.57 -60.17 10.16
CA LEU A 526 -19.53 -61.00 9.44
C LEU A 526 -19.99 -62.22 10.26
N GLU A 527 -19.15 -62.77 11.15
CA GLU A 527 -19.51 -63.89 12.03
C GLU A 527 -20.62 -63.51 13.04
N LYS A 528 -20.59 -62.28 13.55
CA LYS A 528 -21.59 -61.73 14.47
C LYS A 528 -22.14 -60.41 13.95
N PRO A 529 -22.99 -60.45 12.90
CA PRO A 529 -23.36 -59.26 12.12
C PRO A 529 -24.05 -58.18 12.97
N PHE A 530 -24.83 -58.57 13.98
CA PHE A 530 -25.56 -57.66 14.84
C PHE A 530 -24.94 -57.47 16.23
N ALA A 531 -23.79 -58.09 16.51
CA ALA A 531 -23.08 -57.97 17.79
C ALA A 531 -21.57 -57.77 17.54
N PRO A 532 -21.17 -56.67 16.87
CA PRO A 532 -19.77 -56.43 16.52
C PRO A 532 -18.90 -56.21 17.77
N PRO A 533 -17.62 -56.61 17.73
CA PRO A 533 -16.66 -56.35 18.81
C PRO A 533 -16.35 -54.85 18.94
N ARG A 534 -15.92 -54.39 20.11
CA ARG A 534 -15.43 -53.01 20.26
C ARG A 534 -14.09 -52.85 19.55
N LEU A 535 -13.80 -51.64 19.03
CA LEU A 535 -12.56 -51.38 18.28
C LEU A 535 -11.30 -51.73 19.09
N GLU A 536 -11.33 -51.49 20.40
CA GLU A 536 -10.24 -51.78 21.36
C GLU A 536 -10.03 -53.29 21.57
N GLU A 537 -11.07 -54.11 21.42
CA GLU A 537 -11.02 -55.56 21.66
C GLU A 537 -10.45 -56.32 20.44
N ILE A 538 -10.56 -55.75 19.24
CA ILE A 538 -10.18 -56.40 17.97
C ILE A 538 -8.72 -56.84 18.01
N ALA A 539 -7.82 -55.98 18.51
CA ALA A 539 -6.39 -56.28 18.57
C ALA A 539 -6.08 -57.55 19.39
N GLY A 540 -6.79 -57.72 20.52
CA GLY A 540 -6.67 -58.92 21.37
C GLY A 540 -7.25 -60.17 20.70
N ILE A 541 -8.37 -60.03 19.98
CA ILE A 541 -9.05 -61.15 19.31
C ILE A 541 -8.20 -61.71 18.17
N ILE A 542 -7.67 -60.86 17.28
CA ILE A 542 -6.86 -61.31 16.14
C ILE A 542 -5.37 -61.51 16.48
N LYS A 543 -4.97 -61.19 17.72
CA LYS A 543 -3.59 -61.30 18.24
C LYS A 543 -2.56 -60.53 17.41
N VAL A 544 -2.90 -59.30 17.04
CA VAL A 544 -2.03 -58.38 16.28
C VAL A 544 -1.79 -57.12 17.11
N LYS A 545 -0.66 -56.45 16.89
CA LYS A 545 -0.32 -55.21 17.61
C LYS A 545 -1.42 -54.15 17.40
N GLU A 546 -1.84 -53.52 18.49
CA GLU A 546 -2.93 -52.53 18.51
C GLU A 546 -2.74 -51.41 17.46
N LYS A 547 -1.50 -50.93 17.28
CA LYS A 547 -1.16 -49.92 16.29
C LYS A 547 -1.47 -50.35 14.85
N GLU A 548 -1.18 -51.60 14.48
CA GLU A 548 -1.42 -52.13 13.13
C GLU A 548 -2.92 -52.33 12.88
N VAL A 549 -3.63 -52.87 13.87
CA VAL A 549 -5.08 -53.07 13.82
C VAL A 549 -5.80 -51.73 13.69
N ARG A 550 -5.41 -50.72 14.46
CA ARG A 550 -5.99 -49.38 14.38
C ARG A 550 -5.82 -48.75 13.01
N GLN A 551 -4.63 -48.86 12.38
CA GLN A 551 -4.39 -48.33 11.04
C GLN A 551 -5.25 -49.02 9.98
N VAL A 552 -5.46 -50.34 10.09
CA VAL A 552 -6.31 -51.10 9.17
C VAL A 552 -7.80 -50.79 9.37
N ILE A 553 -8.25 -50.63 10.61
CA ILE A 553 -9.62 -50.19 10.91
C ILE A 553 -9.88 -48.81 10.31
N GLU A 554 -8.95 -47.86 10.48
CA GLU A 554 -9.07 -46.53 9.89
C GLU A 554 -9.20 -46.56 8.36
N LEU A 555 -8.53 -47.51 7.68
CA LEU A 555 -8.69 -47.73 6.24
C LEU A 555 -10.08 -48.30 5.86
N MET A 556 -10.58 -49.23 6.67
CA MET A 556 -11.87 -49.90 6.43
C MET A 556 -13.08 -49.05 6.83
N LEU A 557 -12.87 -47.97 7.60
CA LEU A 557 -13.92 -47.02 7.95
C LEU A 557 -14.39 -46.24 6.72
N GLY A 558 -15.71 -46.19 6.52
CA GLY A 558 -16.36 -45.68 5.31
C GLY A 558 -16.66 -46.77 4.29
N GLN A 559 -15.81 -47.81 4.17
CA GLN A 559 -16.08 -49.03 3.39
C GLN A 559 -15.07 -50.14 3.72
N PRO A 560 -15.49 -51.38 4.08
CA PRO A 560 -16.87 -51.82 4.28
C PRO A 560 -17.41 -51.54 5.70
N LEU A 561 -16.61 -50.98 6.62
CA LEU A 561 -17.04 -50.70 7.99
C LEU A 561 -17.64 -49.29 8.09
N ILE A 562 -18.85 -49.19 8.63
CA ILE A 562 -19.58 -47.93 8.80
C ILE A 562 -19.71 -47.63 10.30
N ARG A 563 -19.29 -46.42 10.68
CA ARG A 563 -19.51 -45.90 12.03
C ARG A 563 -20.91 -45.31 12.13
N ILE A 564 -21.75 -45.90 12.98
CA ILE A 564 -23.15 -45.48 13.12
C ILE A 564 -23.35 -44.48 14.28
N ASN A 565 -22.44 -44.46 15.26
CA ASN A 565 -22.38 -43.46 16.32
C ASN A 565 -20.95 -43.37 16.90
N GLN A 566 -20.73 -42.64 18.01
CA GLN A 566 -19.40 -42.45 18.58
C GLN A 566 -18.72 -43.75 19.04
N GLU A 567 -19.49 -44.77 19.44
CA GLU A 567 -18.97 -46.00 20.04
C GLU A 567 -19.02 -47.21 19.10
N MET A 568 -19.90 -47.21 18.09
CA MET A 568 -20.27 -48.41 17.34
C MET A 568 -19.93 -48.32 15.86
N VAL A 569 -19.33 -49.41 15.38
CA VAL A 569 -19.02 -49.65 13.98
C VAL A 569 -19.70 -50.95 13.57
N PHE A 570 -20.26 -51.00 12.37
CA PHE A 570 -20.89 -52.17 11.79
C PHE A 570 -20.34 -52.41 10.38
N HIS A 571 -20.42 -53.64 9.90
CA HIS A 571 -20.17 -53.91 8.50
C HIS A 571 -21.35 -53.46 7.64
N GLN A 572 -21.10 -52.92 6.45
CA GLN A 572 -22.13 -52.44 5.52
C GLN A 572 -23.19 -53.53 5.24
N ASN A 573 -22.75 -54.77 4.99
CA ASN A 573 -23.66 -55.90 4.79
C ASN A 573 -24.57 -56.15 6.00
N SER A 574 -24.06 -55.98 7.23
CA SER A 574 -24.87 -56.11 8.45
C SER A 574 -25.91 -55.00 8.55
N ILE A 575 -25.54 -53.76 8.22
CA ILE A 575 -26.50 -52.65 8.20
C ILE A 575 -27.58 -52.90 7.14
N ASN A 576 -27.20 -53.34 5.95
CA ASN A 576 -28.14 -53.66 4.88
C ASN A 576 -29.08 -54.81 5.29
N ALA A 577 -28.56 -55.88 5.91
CA ALA A 577 -29.37 -56.98 6.41
C ALA A 577 -30.36 -56.50 7.50
N ALA A 578 -29.91 -55.66 8.44
CA ALA A 578 -30.79 -55.08 9.45
C ALA A 578 -31.89 -54.21 8.82
N LYS A 579 -31.53 -53.43 7.79
CA LYS A 579 -32.47 -52.60 7.03
C LYS A 579 -33.53 -53.46 6.32
N ASP A 580 -33.12 -54.54 5.67
CA ASP A 580 -34.03 -55.45 4.97
C ASP A 580 -34.99 -56.16 5.95
N MET A 581 -34.48 -56.59 7.11
CA MET A 581 -35.32 -57.17 8.17
C MET A 581 -36.32 -56.16 8.73
N LEU A 582 -35.88 -54.91 8.92
CA LEU A 582 -36.74 -53.82 9.38
C LEU A 582 -37.84 -53.49 8.35
N LEU A 583 -37.50 -53.43 7.07
CA LEU A 583 -38.47 -53.19 6.00
C LEU A 583 -39.50 -54.32 5.91
N LYS A 584 -39.06 -55.59 5.97
CA LYS A 584 -39.97 -56.75 6.03
C LYS A 584 -40.90 -56.73 7.23
N HIS A 585 -40.44 -56.24 8.38
CA HIS A 585 -41.30 -56.07 9.56
C HIS A 585 -42.42 -55.06 9.28
N PHE A 586 -42.10 -53.94 8.62
CA PHE A 586 -43.06 -52.89 8.26
C PHE A 586 -44.05 -53.28 7.15
N GLU A 587 -43.82 -54.38 6.42
CA GLU A 587 -44.82 -54.94 5.49
C GLU A 587 -46.05 -55.46 6.25
N ASN A 588 -45.86 -55.97 7.47
CA ASN A 588 -46.90 -56.63 8.26
C ASN A 588 -47.26 -55.87 9.56
N HIS A 589 -46.48 -54.87 9.95
CA HIS A 589 -46.67 -54.10 11.19
C HIS A 589 -46.54 -52.59 10.94
N SER A 590 -47.30 -51.78 11.67
CA SER A 590 -47.28 -50.31 11.53
C SER A 590 -46.11 -49.63 12.20
N ASP A 591 -45.58 -50.23 13.27
CA ASP A 591 -44.54 -49.69 14.13
C ASP A 591 -43.65 -50.80 14.71
N ILE A 592 -42.50 -50.40 15.27
CA ILE A 592 -41.57 -51.32 15.91
C ILE A 592 -40.99 -50.69 17.18
N ALA A 593 -41.11 -51.37 18.31
CA ALA A 593 -40.43 -50.94 19.53
C ALA A 593 -38.97 -51.43 19.54
N PRO A 594 -38.06 -50.78 20.29
CA PRO A 594 -36.68 -51.23 20.40
C PRO A 594 -36.51 -52.67 20.92
N ALA A 595 -37.47 -53.17 21.70
CA ALA A 595 -37.48 -54.56 22.18
C ALA A 595 -37.77 -55.54 21.04
N ASP A 596 -38.77 -55.25 20.21
CA ASP A 596 -39.14 -56.09 19.07
C ASP A 596 -38.03 -56.11 18.03
N PHE A 597 -37.38 -54.97 17.78
CA PHE A 597 -36.24 -54.92 16.86
C PHE A 597 -35.01 -55.66 17.39
N ARG A 598 -34.78 -55.62 18.70
CA ARG A 598 -33.74 -56.42 19.35
C ARG A 598 -33.97 -57.91 19.13
N ASP A 599 -35.21 -58.36 19.32
CA ASP A 599 -35.59 -59.76 19.19
C ASP A 599 -35.56 -60.20 17.72
N LEU A 600 -35.95 -59.33 16.80
CA LEU A 600 -35.85 -59.52 15.35
C LEU A 600 -34.40 -59.75 14.90
N LEU A 601 -33.45 -58.95 15.41
CA LEU A 601 -32.03 -59.07 15.07
C LEU A 601 -31.27 -60.11 15.91
N GLY A 602 -31.88 -60.66 16.96
CA GLY A 602 -31.19 -61.55 17.91
C GLY A 602 -29.98 -60.90 18.59
N THR A 603 -30.07 -59.61 18.94
CA THR A 603 -28.94 -58.83 19.49
C THR A 603 -29.22 -58.25 20.88
N SER A 604 -28.29 -57.44 21.42
CA SER A 604 -28.50 -56.68 22.65
C SER A 604 -29.34 -55.42 22.37
N ARG A 605 -30.06 -54.94 23.40
CA ARG A 605 -30.81 -53.68 23.32
C ARG A 605 -29.93 -52.50 22.91
N LYS A 606 -28.64 -52.51 23.31
CA LYS A 606 -27.67 -51.46 23.00
C LYS A 606 -27.47 -51.32 21.48
N PHE A 607 -27.26 -52.43 20.78
CA PHE A 607 -27.02 -52.45 19.33
C PHE A 607 -28.31 -52.17 18.53
N ALA A 608 -29.44 -52.72 18.96
CA ALA A 608 -30.73 -52.50 18.31
C ALA A 608 -31.13 -51.01 18.34
N VAL A 609 -30.98 -50.34 19.49
CA VAL A 609 -31.28 -48.90 19.61
C VAL A 609 -30.36 -48.07 18.72
N ALA A 610 -29.06 -48.36 18.70
CA ALA A 610 -28.09 -47.62 17.90
C ALA A 610 -28.37 -47.73 16.39
N LEU A 611 -28.71 -48.92 15.89
CA LEU A 611 -29.10 -49.12 14.49
C LEU A 611 -30.38 -48.36 14.14
N LEU A 612 -31.37 -48.35 15.03
CA LEU A 612 -32.60 -47.59 14.82
C LEU A 612 -32.35 -46.07 14.81
N GLU A 613 -31.49 -45.55 15.69
CA GLU A 613 -31.08 -44.14 15.68
C GLU A 613 -30.32 -43.77 14.41
N TYR A 614 -29.48 -44.67 13.90
CA TYR A 614 -28.81 -44.50 12.61
C TYR A 614 -29.83 -44.44 11.46
N PHE A 615 -30.83 -45.33 11.45
CA PHE A 615 -31.90 -45.29 10.46
C PHE A 615 -32.79 -44.05 10.58
N ASP A 616 -32.95 -43.49 11.77
CA ASP A 616 -33.61 -42.19 11.96
C ASP A 616 -32.80 -41.04 11.33
N GLN A 617 -31.46 -41.05 11.47
CA GLN A 617 -30.56 -40.06 10.85
C GLN A 617 -30.54 -40.17 9.32
N GLU A 618 -30.53 -41.40 8.80
CA GLU A 618 -30.68 -41.71 7.37
C GLU A 618 -32.11 -41.48 6.85
N LYS A 619 -33.02 -40.98 7.71
CA LYS A 619 -34.42 -40.69 7.42
C LYS A 619 -35.26 -41.89 6.98
N LEU A 620 -34.80 -43.13 7.19
CA LEU A 620 -35.55 -44.35 6.90
C LEU A 620 -36.72 -44.53 7.88
N THR A 621 -36.47 -44.30 9.17
CA THR A 621 -37.48 -44.38 10.23
C THR A 621 -37.67 -43.04 10.90
N LYS A 622 -38.79 -42.89 11.63
CA LYS A 622 -39.05 -41.75 12.50
C LYS A 622 -39.57 -42.24 13.84
N ARG A 623 -39.04 -41.67 14.91
CA ARG A 623 -39.51 -41.93 16.28
C ARG A 623 -40.93 -41.41 16.49
N ASN A 624 -41.80 -42.26 17.02
CA ASN A 624 -43.20 -41.98 17.35
C ASN A 624 -43.51 -42.52 18.75
N GLY A 625 -43.32 -41.68 19.78
CA GLY A 625 -43.37 -42.14 21.17
C GLY A 625 -42.26 -43.14 21.49
N ASP A 626 -42.65 -44.33 21.97
CA ASP A 626 -41.75 -45.43 22.33
C ASP A 626 -41.44 -46.39 21.17
N SER A 627 -42.13 -46.24 20.03
CA SER A 627 -41.89 -47.03 18.81
C SER A 627 -41.36 -46.15 17.66
N ARG A 628 -40.99 -46.80 16.57
CA ARG A 628 -40.58 -46.16 15.32
C ARG A 628 -41.51 -46.57 14.20
N ILE A 629 -41.83 -45.61 13.34
CA ILE A 629 -42.64 -45.82 12.14
C ILE A 629 -41.77 -45.62 10.89
N LEU A 630 -42.14 -46.30 9.80
CA LEU A 630 -41.46 -46.12 8.52
C LEU A 630 -41.72 -44.71 7.97
N ASN A 631 -40.67 -44.02 7.55
CA ASN A 631 -40.79 -42.69 6.97
C ASN A 631 -41.12 -42.80 5.47
N ARG A 632 -42.40 -42.75 5.12
CA ARG A 632 -42.91 -42.89 3.73
C ARG A 632 -42.61 -41.71 2.78
N LYS A 633 -41.66 -40.83 3.13
CA LYS A 633 -41.27 -39.65 2.35
C LYS A 633 -39.98 -39.85 1.54
N LEU A 634 -39.51 -41.08 1.38
CA LEU A 634 -38.34 -41.46 0.58
C LEU A 634 -38.74 -42.34 -0.59
#